data_AF-A0A0F9UF20-F1
#
_entry.id   AF-A0A0F9UF20-F1
#
_cell.length_a   1.000
_cell.length_b   1.000
_cell.length_c   1.000
_cell.angle_alpha   90.00
_cell.angle_beta   90.00
_cell.angle_gamma   90.00
#
_symmetry.space_group_name_H-M   'P 1'
#
loop_
_entity.id
_entity.type
_entity.pdbx_description
1 polymer ?
#
loop_
_entity_poly.entity_id
_entity_poly.type
_entity_poly.pdbx_seq_one_letter_code
_entity_poly.pdbx_strand_id
1 'polypeptide(L)'
;MDTTKKATAKVGDSVQGDLWSWYATLGESDGFSDSSFPGCQFRLKEHGTLDNYAVNIKVTGKPVWSGFSYHSRCVLEIVGDGEPSTFFGGQLYHKAT
;
A
#
# COMPACT_ATOMS: atom_id res chain seq x y z
N MET A 1 -15.33 5.68 -16.07
CA MET A 1 -14.61 4.50 -15.56
C MET A 1 -15.62 3.55 -14.93
N ASP A 2 -15.48 2.26 -15.20
CA ASP A 2 -16.36 1.23 -14.65
C ASP A 2 -16.08 1.03 -13.15
N THR A 3 -17.01 1.46 -12.30
CA THR A 3 -16.89 1.41 -10.84
C THR A 3 -17.10 0.00 -10.26
N THR A 4 -17.32 -1.00 -11.13
CA THR A 4 -17.51 -2.40 -10.72
C THR A 4 -16.22 -3.20 -10.58
N LYS A 5 -15.09 -2.73 -11.16
CA LYS A 5 -13.78 -3.37 -10.92
C LYS A 5 -13.31 -3.03 -9.50
N LYS A 6 -13.07 -4.08 -8.69
CA LYS A 6 -12.42 -3.92 -7.39
C LYS A 6 -11.10 -3.19 -7.59
N ALA A 7 -10.91 -2.09 -6.88
CA ALA A 7 -9.65 -1.36 -6.91
C ALA A 7 -8.52 -2.30 -6.45
N THR A 8 -7.39 -2.25 -7.15
CA THR A 8 -6.18 -3.01 -6.84
C THR A 8 -5.06 -2.02 -6.57
N ALA A 9 -4.25 -2.27 -5.54
CA ALA A 9 -3.05 -1.49 -5.28
C ALA A 9 -2.06 -1.62 -6.45
N LYS A 10 -1.40 -0.51 -6.79
CA LYS A 10 -0.34 -0.45 -7.80
C LYS A 10 0.79 0.47 -7.36
N VAL A 11 1.94 0.30 -7.96
CA VAL A 11 3.10 1.19 -7.78
C VAL A 11 2.70 2.64 -8.10
N GLY A 12 3.14 3.57 -7.26
CA GLY A 12 2.84 4.99 -7.34
C GLY A 12 1.54 5.41 -6.65
N ASP A 13 0.70 4.47 -6.20
CA ASP A 13 -0.39 4.79 -5.27
C ASP A 13 0.17 5.25 -3.93
N SER A 14 -0.63 6.00 -3.18
CA SER A 14 -0.29 6.41 -1.82
C SER A 14 -1.15 5.64 -0.81
N VAL A 15 -0.59 5.30 0.34
CA VAL A 15 -1.33 4.64 1.42
C VAL A 15 -1.12 5.39 2.74
N GLN A 16 -2.18 5.48 3.53
CA GLN A 16 -2.15 6.01 4.88
C GLN A 16 -2.71 4.95 5.82
N GLY A 17 -1.89 4.46 6.76
CA GLY A 17 -2.37 3.62 7.85
C GLY A 17 -3.25 4.42 8.81
N ASP A 18 -4.24 3.78 9.42
CA ASP A 18 -5.18 4.46 10.35
C ASP A 18 -4.49 5.10 11.55
N LEU A 19 -3.31 4.57 11.92
CA LEU A 19 -2.50 5.06 13.04
C LEU A 19 -1.35 5.97 12.58
N TRP A 20 -1.30 6.33 11.30
CA TRP A 20 -0.21 7.13 10.71
C TRP A 20 -0.67 8.55 10.44
N SER A 21 0.17 9.51 10.83
CA SER A 21 0.00 10.93 10.50
C SER A 21 0.55 11.32 9.12
N TRP A 22 1.05 10.34 8.36
CA TRP A 22 1.77 10.53 7.09
C TRP A 22 1.31 9.53 6.03
N TYR A 23 1.67 9.81 4.77
CA TYR A 23 1.37 8.97 3.61
C TYR A 23 2.64 8.30 3.10
N ALA A 24 2.57 7.02 2.80
CA ALA A 24 3.61 6.27 2.12
C ALA A 24 3.28 6.15 0.63
N THR A 25 4.28 6.18 -0.24
CA THR A 25 4.09 5.79 -1.65
C THR A 25 4.44 4.33 -1.83
N LEU A 26 3.63 3.59 -2.59
CA LEU A 26 3.94 2.21 -2.97
C LEU A 26 5.02 2.23 -4.05
N GLY A 27 6.22 1.79 -3.69
CA GLY A 27 7.30 1.49 -4.63
C GLY A 27 7.14 0.11 -5.23
N GLU A 28 7.91 -0.15 -6.29
CA GLU A 28 8.15 -1.51 -6.77
C GLU A 28 8.70 -2.34 -5.60
N SER A 29 8.17 -3.56 -5.40
CA SER A 29 8.99 -4.56 -4.72
C SER A 29 10.08 -4.93 -5.70
N ASP A 30 11.34 -4.86 -5.29
CA ASP A 30 12.44 -5.20 -6.18
C ASP A 30 12.18 -6.60 -6.76
N GLY A 31 12.31 -6.76 -8.08
CA GLY A 31 12.17 -8.04 -8.78
C GLY A 31 13.23 -9.08 -8.40
N PHE A 32 13.91 -8.90 -7.26
CA PHE A 32 14.89 -9.80 -6.70
C PHE A 32 14.44 -10.17 -5.30
N SER A 33 14.45 -11.47 -5.04
CA SER A 33 14.29 -12.07 -3.72
C SER A 33 15.24 -11.42 -2.72
N ASP A 34 14.79 -10.36 -2.06
CA ASP A 34 15.32 -10.03 -0.75
C ASP A 34 14.95 -11.23 0.12
N SER A 35 15.92 -12.10 0.38
CA SER A 35 15.73 -13.35 1.11
C SER A 35 15.11 -13.13 2.49
N SER A 36 15.19 -11.90 2.99
CA SER A 36 14.58 -11.44 4.23
C SER A 36 13.06 -11.25 4.15
N PHE A 37 12.47 -10.95 2.98
CA PHE A 37 11.03 -10.66 2.88
C PHE A 37 10.35 -11.33 1.67
N PRO A 38 10.40 -12.68 1.58
CA PRO A 38 9.77 -13.40 0.48
C PRO A 38 8.24 -13.21 0.47
N GLY A 39 7.69 -12.88 -0.70
CA GLY A 39 6.23 -12.81 -0.91
C GLY A 39 5.58 -11.44 -0.69
N CYS A 40 6.37 -10.36 -0.54
CA CYS A 40 5.83 -9.01 -0.49
C CYS A 40 5.45 -8.46 -1.88
N GLN A 41 4.41 -7.62 -1.93
CA GLN A 41 3.91 -7.00 -3.17
C GLN A 41 4.50 -5.61 -3.45
N PHE A 42 4.82 -4.85 -2.40
CA PHE A 42 5.30 -3.47 -2.51
C PHE A 42 6.32 -3.14 -1.42
N ARG A 43 7.09 -2.06 -1.64
CA ARG A 43 7.87 -1.38 -0.60
C ARG A 43 7.25 -0.02 -0.28
N LEU A 44 7.23 0.36 0.99
CA LEU A 44 6.80 1.71 1.38
C LEU A 44 7.96 2.69 1.24
N LYS A 45 7.72 3.75 0.46
CA LYS A 45 8.61 4.90 0.33
C LYS A 45 8.03 6.06 1.12
N GLU A 46 8.68 6.41 2.22
CA GLU A 46 8.35 7.59 3.01
C GLU A 46 9.27 8.76 2.61
N HIS A 47 8.71 9.84 2.07
CA HIS A 47 9.35 11.15 1.93
C HIS A 47 10.83 11.19 1.46
N GLY A 48 11.24 10.28 0.55
CA GLY A 48 12.61 10.26 0.00
C GLY A 48 13.68 9.66 0.92
N THR A 49 13.28 9.15 2.08
CA THR A 49 14.09 8.30 2.95
C THR A 49 13.77 6.84 2.69
N LEU A 50 14.84 6.04 2.58
CA LEU A 50 14.98 4.57 2.45
C LEU A 50 13.70 3.70 2.48
N ASP A 51 13.69 2.65 1.65
CA ASP A 51 12.65 1.62 1.55
C ASP A 51 12.46 0.88 2.88
N ASN A 52 11.63 1.40 3.79
CA ASN A 52 11.67 0.99 5.19
C ASN A 52 10.83 -0.27 5.50
N TYR A 53 9.82 -0.61 4.69
CA TYR A 53 8.93 -1.75 4.99
C TYR A 53 8.47 -2.49 3.74
N ALA A 54 8.57 -3.83 3.78
CA ALA A 54 7.94 -4.74 2.83
C ALA A 54 6.46 -4.90 3.19
N VAL A 55 5.56 -4.73 2.22
CA VAL A 55 4.10 -4.77 2.50
C VAL A 55 3.30 -5.54 1.47
N ASN A 56 2.18 -6.10 1.95
CA ASN A 56 1.06 -6.54 1.11
C ASN A 56 -0.15 -5.64 1.37
N ILE A 57 -0.93 -5.38 0.32
CA ILE A 57 -2.13 -4.55 0.42
C ILE A 57 -3.34 -5.27 -0.12
N LYS A 58 -4.35 -5.43 0.73
CA LYS A 58 -5.65 -5.94 0.35
C LYS A 58 -6.68 -4.83 0.39
N VAL A 59 -7.20 -4.45 -0.78
CA VAL A 59 -8.31 -3.49 -0.86
C VAL A 59 -9.61 -4.16 -0.42
N THR A 60 -10.28 -3.56 0.55
CA THR A 60 -11.50 -4.09 1.19
C THR A 60 -12.73 -3.21 0.96
N GLY A 61 -12.52 -1.92 0.73
CA GLY A 61 -13.58 -0.94 0.48
C GLY A 61 -13.86 -0.72 -1.01
N LYS A 62 -15.04 -0.16 -1.30
CA LYS A 62 -15.32 0.43 -2.61
C LYS A 62 -14.58 1.76 -2.74
N PRO A 63 -14.21 2.18 -3.97
CA PRO A 63 -13.60 3.48 -4.19
C PRO A 63 -14.60 4.60 -3.86
N VAL A 64 -14.13 5.59 -3.11
CA VAL A 64 -14.82 6.84 -2.78
C VAL A 64 -14.06 7.99 -3.43
N TRP A 65 -14.79 8.84 -4.15
CA TRP A 65 -14.22 10.00 -4.81
C TRP A 65 -14.03 11.15 -3.83
N SER A 66 -12.88 11.80 -3.87
CA SER A 66 -12.55 12.96 -3.04
C SER A 66 -11.75 13.98 -3.86
N GLY A 67 -12.46 14.87 -4.56
CA GLY A 67 -11.84 15.89 -5.41
C GLY A 67 -11.00 15.26 -6.53
N PHE A 68 -9.69 15.50 -6.54
CA PHE A 68 -8.80 15.01 -7.61
C PHE A 68 -8.26 13.59 -7.40
N SER A 69 -8.76 12.85 -6.41
CA SER A 69 -8.31 11.49 -6.11
C SER A 69 -9.47 10.57 -5.70
N TYR A 70 -9.23 9.27 -5.81
CA TYR A 70 -10.13 8.23 -5.29
C TYR A 70 -9.40 7.45 -4.22
N HIS A 71 -10.13 7.11 -3.15
CA HIS A 71 -9.58 6.32 -2.06
C HIS A 71 -10.45 5.13 -1.71
N SER A 72 -9.84 4.04 -1.27
CA SER A 72 -10.51 2.82 -0.83
C SER A 72 -9.98 2.38 0.52
N ARG A 73 -10.83 1.77 1.36
CA ARG A 73 -10.35 1.08 2.56
C ARG A 73 -9.48 -0.12 2.16
N CYS A 74 -8.41 -0.33 2.91
CA CYS A 74 -7.52 -1.46 2.73
C CYS A 74 -7.08 -2.04 4.08
N VAL A 75 -6.54 -3.25 4.03
CA VAL A 75 -5.73 -3.85 5.09
C VAL A 75 -4.30 -3.87 4.59
N LEU A 76 -3.39 -3.37 5.41
CA LEU A 76 -1.95 -3.45 5.20
C LEU A 76 -1.41 -4.59 6.04
N GLU A 77 -0.50 -5.35 5.45
CA GLU A 77 0.38 -6.30 6.13
C GLU A 77 1.79 -5.77 6.00
N ILE A 78 2.44 -5.40 7.12
CA ILE A 78 3.89 -5.27 7.16
C ILE A 78 4.45 -6.67 7.30
N VAL A 79 5.17 -7.12 6.29
CA VAL A 79 5.81 -8.45 6.25
C VAL A 79 7.01 -8.41 7.20
N GLY A 80 7.04 -9.34 8.16
CA GLY A 80 8.17 -9.50 9.07
C GLY A 80 9.27 -10.38 8.48
N ASP A 81 10.54 -10.05 8.77
CA ASP A 81 11.70 -10.91 8.48
C ASP A 81 12.07 -11.66 9.76
N GLY A 82 11.78 -12.97 9.79
CA GLY A 82 11.98 -13.81 10.99
C GLY A 82 10.98 -13.56 12.14
N GLU A 83 10.20 -12.49 12.07
CA GLU A 83 9.15 -12.10 13.02
C GLU A 83 7.74 -12.20 12.39
N PRO A 84 6.65 -12.33 13.18
CA PRO A 84 5.29 -12.33 12.64
C PRO A 84 4.93 -11.04 11.89
N SER A 85 4.18 -11.18 10.79
CA SER A 85 3.59 -10.03 10.08
C SER A 85 2.67 -9.22 11.01
N THR A 86 2.68 -7.89 10.82
CA THR A 86 1.78 -6.97 11.55
C THR A 86 0.70 -6.43 10.61
N PHE A 87 -0.55 -6.40 11.08
CA PHE A 87 -1.71 -5.99 10.28
C PHE A 87 -2.39 -4.75 10.85
N PHE A 88 -2.79 -3.84 9.97
CA PHE A 88 -3.59 -2.68 10.34
C PHE A 88 -4.45 -2.19 9.17
N GLY A 89 -5.49 -1.42 9.51
CA GLY A 89 -6.34 -0.77 8.53
C GLY A 89 -5.69 0.48 7.95
N GLY A 90 -6.17 0.90 6.79
CA GLY A 90 -5.77 2.16 6.18
C GLY A 90 -6.62 2.55 4.99
N GLN A 91 -6.20 3.65 4.35
CA GLN A 91 -6.77 4.15 3.11
C GLN A 91 -5.71 4.10 2.01
N LEU A 92 -6.07 3.46 0.90
CA LEU A 92 -5.30 3.47 -0.34
C LEU A 92 -5.85 4.56 -1.24
N TYR A 93 -4.98 5.47 -1.67
CA TYR A 93 -5.28 6.58 -2.55
C TYR A 93 -4.65 6.36 -3.91
N HIS A 94 -5.46 6.57 -4.93
CA HIS A 94 -5.02 6.51 -6.29
C HIS A 94 -5.08 7.91 -6.91
N LYS A 95 -4.06 8.25 -7.70
CA LYS A 95 -4.10 9.45 -8.54
C LYS A 95 -5.14 9.28 -9.64
N ALA A 96 -6.04 10.26 -9.77
CA ALA A 96 -6.83 10.40 -10.99
C ALA A 96 -5.87 10.85 -12.10
N THR A 97 -5.71 10.00 -13.11
CA THR A 97 -5.07 10.38 -14.39
C THR A 97 -6.08 11.11 -15.25
#